data_AF-A0A5E6P7A5-F1
#
_entry.id   AF-A0A5E6P7A5-F1
#
_cell.length_a   1.000
_cell.length_b   1.000
_cell.length_c   1.000
_cell.angle_alpha   90.00
_cell.angle_beta   90.00
_cell.angle_gamma   90.00
#
_symmetry.space_group_name_H-M   'P 1'
#
loop_
_entity.id
_entity.type
_entity.pdbx_description
1 polymer ?
#
loop_
_entity_poly.entity_id
_entity_poly.type
_entity_poly.pdbx_seq_one_letter_code
_entity_poly.pdbx_strand_id
1 'polypeptide(L)' 'MTVLGPLLRTRELTVEHAETVWQAPRKFVANKADVADGPIERCGHAAGCKYTATFVLNAIKTTGMKRLA' A
#
# COMPACT_ATOMS: atom_id res chain seq x y z
N MET A 1 -13.53 19.50 -1.84
CA MET A 1 -13.02 19.29 -3.21
C MET A 1 -12.66 17.83 -3.35
N THR A 2 -13.45 17.08 -4.12
CA THR A 2 -13.27 15.64 -4.34
C THR A 2 -12.12 15.40 -5.31
N VAL A 3 -11.21 14.48 -4.95
CA VAL A 3 -10.06 14.03 -5.78
C VAL A 3 -10.47 13.51 -7.17
N LEU A 4 -11.75 13.20 -7.34
CA LEU A 4 -12.35 12.71 -8.59
C LEU A 4 -12.19 13.66 -9.78
N GLY A 5 -12.34 14.97 -9.58
CA GLY A 5 -12.34 15.94 -10.69
C GLY A 5 -11.05 15.93 -11.52
N PRO A 6 -9.87 15.99 -10.88
CA PRO A 6 -8.58 15.82 -11.55
C PRO A 6 -8.37 14.42 -12.14
N LEU A 7 -8.76 13.35 -11.42
CA LEU A 7 -8.62 11.96 -11.89
C LEU A 7 -9.46 11.66 -13.15
N LEU A 8 -10.62 12.30 -13.29
CA LEU A 8 -11.46 12.16 -14.48
C LEU A 8 -10.90 12.90 -15.71
N ARG A 9 -9.89 13.77 -15.53
CA ARG A 9 -9.24 14.52 -16.61
C ARG A 9 -7.89 13.91 -17.04
N THR A 10 -7.39 12.90 -16.33
CA THR A 10 -6.17 12.19 -16.75
C THR A 10 -6.45 11.31 -17.96
N ARG A 11 -5.58 11.40 -18.97
CA ARG A 11 -5.75 10.75 -20.27
C ARG A 11 -5.75 9.22 -20.17
N GLU A 12 -4.91 8.66 -19.30
CA GLU A 12 -4.82 7.24 -18.98
C GLU A 12 -4.35 7.09 -17.51
N LEU A 13 -4.83 6.05 -16.82
CA LEU A 13 -4.38 5.67 -15.47
C LEU A 13 -3.58 4.37 -15.58
N THR A 14 -2.28 4.43 -15.27
CA THR A 14 -1.41 3.24 -15.23
C THR A 14 -1.15 2.88 -13.77
N VAL A 15 -1.26 1.59 -13.44
CA VAL A 15 -0.94 1.07 -12.10
C VAL A 15 0.55 0.80 -12.03
N GLU A 16 1.26 1.53 -11.18
CA GLU A 16 2.68 1.26 -10.91
C GLU A 16 2.86 -0.05 -10.13
N HIS A 17 3.94 -0.78 -10.43
CA HIS A 17 4.28 -2.04 -9.76
C HIS A 17 3.11 -3.05 -9.72
N ALA A 18 2.35 -3.14 -10.83
CA ALA A 18 1.09 -3.88 -10.90
C ALA A 18 1.16 -5.31 -10.34
N GLU A 19 2.24 -6.05 -10.60
CA GLU A 19 2.43 -7.40 -10.07
C GLU A 19 2.58 -7.41 -8.53
N THR A 20 3.43 -6.54 -7.99
CA THR A 20 3.64 -6.40 -6.54
C THR A 20 2.36 -6.00 -5.82
N VAL A 21 1.64 -5.02 -6.38
CA VAL A 21 0.36 -4.52 -5.85
C VAL A 21 -0.70 -5.61 -5.92
N TRP A 22 -0.77 -6.38 -7.01
CA TRP A 22 -1.72 -7.47 -7.19
C TRP A 22 -1.56 -8.62 -6.19
N GLN A 23 -0.33 -8.88 -5.74
CA GLN A 23 -0.06 -9.90 -4.72
C GLN A 23 -0.35 -9.44 -3.29
N ALA A 24 -0.38 -8.12 -3.04
CA ALA A 24 -0.54 -7.59 -1.69
C ALA A 24 -1.87 -8.02 -1.01
N PRO A 25 -3.05 -7.94 -1.66
CA PRO A 25 -4.30 -8.40 -1.06
C PRO A 25 -4.26 -9.86 -0.67
N ARG A 26 -3.61 -10.74 -1.45
CA ARG A 26 -3.52 -12.18 -1.13
C ARG A 26 -2.75 -12.43 0.16
N LYS A 27 -1.70 -11.65 0.43
CA LYS A 27 -0.91 -11.74 1.67
C LYS A 27 -1.66 -11.20 2.89
N PHE A 28 -2.47 -10.16 2.71
CA PHE A 28 -3.03 -9.40 3.83
C PHE A 28 -4.55 -9.52 4.02
N VAL A 29 -5.23 -10.31 3.18
CA VAL A 29 -6.69 -10.55 3.27
C VAL A 29 -7.09 -11.07 4.66
N ALA A 30 -6.29 -11.96 5.23
CA ALA A 30 -6.56 -12.56 6.54
C ALA A 30 -6.38 -11.55 7.69
N ASN A 31 -5.51 -10.56 7.51
CA ASN A 31 -5.11 -9.62 8.55
C ASN A 31 -5.92 -8.33 8.54
N LYS A 32 -6.92 -8.18 7.65
CA LYS A 32 -7.75 -6.96 7.52
C LYS A 32 -6.91 -5.68 7.37
N ALA A 33 -5.79 -5.76 6.67
CA ALA A 33 -5.03 -4.56 6.31
C ALA A 33 -5.87 -3.63 5.44
N ASP A 34 -5.66 -2.32 5.58
CA ASP A 34 -6.29 -1.37 4.66
C ASP A 34 -5.77 -1.62 3.23
N VAL A 35 -6.60 -1.27 2.24
CA VAL A 35 -6.30 -1.42 0.81
C VAL A 35 -4.98 -0.74 0.45
N ALA A 36 -4.60 0.35 1.14
CA ALA A 36 -3.33 1.05 0.91
C ALA A 36 -2.14 0.40 1.63
N ASP A 37 -2.34 -0.16 2.83
CA ASP A 37 -1.24 -0.62 3.69
C ASP A 37 -0.48 -1.79 3.03
N GLY A 38 -1.20 -2.78 2.51
CA GLY A 38 -0.60 -3.96 1.91
C GLY A 38 0.34 -3.63 0.75
N PRO A 39 -0.13 -2.89 -0.29
CA PRO A 39 0.70 -2.45 -1.40
C PRO A 39 1.93 -1.66 -0.96
N ILE A 40 1.80 -0.74 -0.01
CA ILE A 40 2.94 0.06 0.49
C ILE A 40 4.00 -0.83 1.15
N GLU A 41 3.60 -1.81 1.98
CA GLU A 41 4.55 -2.77 2.55
C GLU A 41 5.22 -3.60 1.47
N ARG A 42 4.44 -4.13 0.51
CA ARG A 42 4.97 -4.98 -0.55
C ARG A 42 5.93 -4.24 -1.47
N CYS A 43 5.66 -2.99 -1.80
CA CYS A 43 6.56 -2.17 -2.60
C CYS A 43 7.88 -1.90 -1.87
N GLY A 44 7.85 -1.56 -0.58
CA GLY A 44 9.07 -1.41 0.22
C GLY A 44 9.87 -2.70 0.31
N HIS A 45 9.20 -3.84 0.52
CA HIS A 45 9.84 -5.15 0.52
C HIS A 45 10.47 -5.48 -0.84
N ALA A 46 9.76 -5.25 -1.95
CA ALA A 46 10.27 -5.50 -3.30
C ALA A 46 11.46 -4.59 -3.67
N ALA A 47 11.50 -3.38 -3.12
CA ALA A 47 12.64 -2.47 -3.25
C ALA A 47 13.85 -2.85 -2.36
N GLY A 48 13.76 -3.94 -1.59
CA GLY A 48 14.82 -4.37 -0.69
C GLY A 48 14.94 -3.54 0.59
N CYS A 49 13.92 -2.76 0.95
CA CYS A 49 13.93 -2.00 2.19
C CYS A 49 13.96 -2.94 3.40
N LYS A 50 14.78 -2.59 4.40
CA LYS A 50 14.88 -3.37 5.65
C LYS A 50 13.55 -3.42 6.41
N TYR A 51 12.79 -2.33 6.39
CA TYR A 51 11.43 -2.26 6.89
C TYR A 51 10.71 -1.07 6.26
N THR A 52 9.38 -1.15 6.22
CA THR A 52 8.50 -0.02 5.90
C THR A 52 8.01 0.60 7.20
N ALA A 53 8.08 1.93 7.31
CA ALA A 53 7.67 2.68 8.48
C ALA A 53 6.30 3.34 8.27
N THR A 54 5.51 3.46 9.32
CA THR A 54 4.19 4.11 9.27
C THR A 54 3.84 4.75 10.61
N PHE A 55 2.98 5.77 10.58
CA PHE A 55 2.33 6.33 11.77
C PHE A 55 0.94 5.72 12.00
N VAL A 56 0.41 4.96 11.05
CA VAL A 56 -0.94 4.37 11.13
C VAL A 56 -0.89 3.11 12.00
N LEU A 57 -1.55 3.17 13.16
CA LEU A 57 -1.51 2.08 14.14
C LEU A 57 -2.09 0.76 13.63
N ASN A 58 -3.11 0.82 12.76
CA ASN A 58 -3.70 -0.37 12.17
C ASN A 58 -2.73 -1.06 11.20
N ALA A 59 -2.04 -0.29 10.35
CA ALA A 59 -1.05 -0.82 9.41
C ALA A 59 0.03 -1.65 10.11
N ILE A 60 0.49 -1.22 11.29
CA ILE A 60 1.48 -1.94 12.11
C ILE A 60 0.94 -3.33 12.51
N LYS A 61 -0.33 -3.40 12.91
CA LYS A 61 -0.97 -4.64 13.37
C LYS A 61 -1.24 -5.62 12.23
N THR A 62 -1.40 -5.11 11.00
CA THR A 62 -1.96 -5.89 9.89
C THR A 62 -0.93 -6.21 8.78
N THR A 63 0.12 -5.40 8.62
CA THR A 63 1.04 -5.50 7.46
C THR A 63 2.52 -5.73 7.79
N GLY A 64 2.92 -5.78 9.06
CA GLY A 64 4.33 -5.97 9.45
C GLY A 64 5.19 -4.71 9.35
N MET A 65 4.58 -3.56 9.03
CA MET A 65 5.22 -2.26 9.11
C MET A 65 5.63 -1.90 10.55
N LYS A 66 6.59 -1.00 10.69
CA LYS A 66 7.05 -0.50 11.99
C LYS A 66 6.50 0.88 12.28
N ARG A 67 6.20 1.15 13.56
CA ARG A 67 5.89 2.50 14.00
C ARG A 67 7.11 3.39 13.82
N LEU A 68 6.94 4.51 13.11
CA LEU A 68 7.94 5.58 13.16
C LEU A 68 7.75 6.35 14.47
N ALA A 69 8.83 6.49 15.24
CA ALA A 69 8.83 7.12 16.56
C ALA A 69 8.55 8.62 16.48
#